data_AF-A0A2G3JZ42-F1
#
_entry.id   AF-A0A2G3JZ42-F1
#
_cell.length_a   1.000
_cell.length_b   1.000
_cell.length_c   1.000
_cell.angle_alpha   90.00
_cell.angle_beta   90.00
_cell.angle_gamma   90.00
#
_symmetry.space_group_name_H-M   'P 1'
#
loop_
_entity.id
_entity.type
_entity.pdbx_description
1 polymer ?
#
loop_
_entity_poly.entity_id
_entity_poly.type
_entity_poly.pdbx_seq_one_letter_code
_entity_poly.pdbx_strand_id
1 'polypeptide(L)'
;LEAKQTKARVLALHQDAQRLLRPLAVVNPYADRLTFLADKTRTRRDHEKYLTLIDTIALLHQYQRPIRSLNGLDYVEVTPDDIAAANRLAHDVLGRSLDELPPQTRRLLWLLRDMVAHDTVSMAMHQTDYRFSRKQVRDYTGWGDTQLRLHLDRLTALEYLLVHRGGRGQSFVYELLYDAPRTAQANGGSQPHLSGLIDADALSNTTSTGSSRGESPRNAGAMRAQNGPLAAVCRPAGLAAMPVMTGVGEDSVPVLAEIHSTDAVSLVRSYPQSRLEHPVAGEAHA
;
A
#
# COMPACT_ATOMS: atom_id res chain seq x y z
N LEU A 1 45.74 -2.28 1.49
CA LEU A 1 45.78 -0.88 2.00
C LEU A 1 44.98 0.06 1.10
N GLU A 2 45.12 -0.05 -0.22
CA GLU A 2 44.36 0.72 -1.23
C GLU A 2 42.84 0.62 -1.06
N ALA A 3 42.28 -0.60 -0.90
CA ALA A 3 40.83 -0.77 -0.69
C ALA A 3 40.28 -0.01 0.53
N LYS A 4 41.09 0.12 1.60
CA LYS A 4 40.71 0.86 2.82
C LYS A 4 40.72 2.37 2.58
N GLN A 5 41.71 2.87 1.83
CA GLN A 5 41.80 4.27 1.43
C GLN A 5 40.69 4.65 0.46
N THR A 6 40.38 3.80 -0.53
CA THR A 6 39.26 4.01 -1.46
C THR A 6 37.93 4.08 -0.72
N LYS A 7 37.67 3.15 0.21
CA LYS A 7 36.46 3.20 1.05
C LYS A 7 36.35 4.51 1.83
N ALA A 8 37.44 4.93 2.48
CA ALA A 8 37.46 6.17 3.25
C ALA A 8 37.16 7.39 2.37
N ARG A 9 37.74 7.45 1.17
CA ARG A 9 37.49 8.52 0.19
C ARG A 9 36.02 8.58 -0.26
N VAL A 10 35.44 7.42 -0.56
CA VAL A 10 34.02 7.33 -0.97
C VAL A 10 33.10 7.78 0.16
N LEU A 11 33.35 7.33 1.39
CA LEU A 11 32.56 7.76 2.56
C LEU A 11 32.65 9.27 2.79
N ALA A 12 33.84 9.86 2.73
CA ALA A 12 34.03 11.29 2.89
C ALA A 12 33.25 12.08 1.82
N LEU A 13 33.35 11.66 0.55
CA LEU A 13 32.60 12.27 -0.55
C LEU A 13 31.08 12.27 -0.30
N HIS A 14 30.53 11.14 0.16
CA HIS A 14 29.09 11.05 0.46
C HIS A 14 28.68 11.91 1.67
N GLN A 15 29.52 11.96 2.71
CA GLN A 15 29.26 12.80 3.90
C GLN A 15 29.26 14.29 3.54
N ASP A 16 30.21 14.73 2.71
CA ASP A 16 30.29 16.12 2.27
C ASP A 16 29.11 16.47 1.37
N ALA A 17 28.70 15.57 0.47
CA ALA A 17 27.49 15.74 -0.33
C ALA A 17 26.23 15.86 0.56
N GLN A 18 26.09 15.03 1.60
CA GLN A 18 24.97 15.10 2.55
C GLN A 18 24.95 16.42 3.34
N ARG A 19 26.11 16.96 3.72
CA ARG A 19 26.23 18.25 4.43
C ARG A 19 25.78 19.44 3.60
N LEU A 20 25.86 19.35 2.27
CA LEU A 20 25.40 20.41 1.36
C LEU A 20 23.88 20.45 1.23
N LEU A 21 23.16 19.42 1.69
CA LEU A 21 21.71 19.37 1.60
C LEU A 21 21.07 20.33 2.63
N ARG A 22 20.13 21.16 2.17
CA ARG A 22 19.25 21.92 3.06
C ARG A 22 18.21 20.99 3.69
N PRO A 23 17.82 21.21 4.96
CA PRO A 23 16.77 20.42 5.62
C PRO A 23 15.38 20.89 5.18
N LEU A 24 15.00 20.58 3.93
CA LEU A 24 13.69 20.94 3.37
C LEU A 24 12.64 19.86 3.69
N ALA A 25 11.38 20.27 3.78
CA ALA A 25 10.28 19.30 3.78
C ALA A 25 10.06 18.76 2.36
N VAL A 26 9.63 17.51 2.27
CA VAL A 26 9.22 16.89 1.02
C VAL A 26 7.73 16.66 1.06
N VAL A 27 7.04 17.06 -0.01
CA VAL A 27 5.61 16.86 -0.18
C VAL A 27 5.40 15.98 -1.41
N ASN A 28 4.74 14.84 -1.21
CA ASN A 28 4.41 13.93 -2.30
C ASN A 28 2.95 14.15 -2.77
N PRO A 29 2.71 14.83 -3.89
CA PRO A 29 1.35 15.02 -4.41
C PRO A 29 0.70 13.74 -4.95
N TYR A 30 1.48 12.66 -5.12
CA TYR A 30 1.00 11.36 -5.60
C TYR A 30 0.70 10.38 -4.46
N ALA A 31 0.83 10.82 -3.21
CA ALA A 31 0.68 10.01 -2.01
C ALA A 31 -0.60 9.15 -2.01
N ASP A 32 -1.74 9.76 -2.31
CA ASP A 32 -3.05 9.10 -2.29
C ASP A 32 -3.20 8.04 -3.39
N ARG A 33 -2.40 8.13 -4.46
CA ARG A 33 -2.42 7.17 -5.56
C ARG A 33 -1.53 5.98 -5.27
N LEU A 34 -0.47 6.16 -4.46
CA LEU A 34 0.49 5.13 -4.09
C LEU A 34 -0.06 4.17 -3.00
N THR A 35 -1.34 3.82 -3.06
CA THR A 35 -1.98 2.91 -2.11
C THR A 35 -1.49 1.48 -2.33
N PHE A 36 -0.89 0.88 -1.29
CA PHE A 36 -0.54 -0.55 -1.23
C PHE A 36 -1.66 -1.34 -0.53
N LEU A 37 -1.66 -2.67 -0.72
CA LEU A 37 -2.45 -3.57 0.12
C LEU A 37 -1.99 -3.47 1.57
N ALA A 38 -2.72 -2.69 2.38
CA ALA A 38 -2.39 -2.40 3.78
C ALA A 38 -2.66 -3.57 4.75
N ASP A 39 -3.18 -4.69 4.26
CA ASP A 39 -3.74 -5.77 5.08
C ASP A 39 -2.70 -6.55 5.92
N LYS A 40 -1.40 -6.43 5.63
CA LYS A 40 -0.34 -7.12 6.39
C LYS A 40 0.76 -6.20 6.90
N THR A 41 1.29 -6.57 8.07
CA THR A 41 2.30 -5.80 8.82
C THR A 41 3.61 -5.59 8.06
N ARG A 42 4.01 -6.50 7.16
CA ARG A 42 5.21 -6.32 6.34
C ARG A 42 4.94 -5.45 5.12
N THR A 43 3.85 -5.66 4.38
CA THR A 43 3.46 -4.78 3.27
C THR A 43 3.33 -3.33 3.73
N ARG A 44 2.80 -3.09 4.93
CA ARG A 44 2.78 -1.76 5.56
C ARG A 44 4.17 -1.18 5.83
N ARG A 45 5.10 -1.99 6.36
CA ARG A 45 6.48 -1.57 6.63
C ARG A 45 7.26 -1.28 5.36
N ASP A 46 7.12 -2.15 4.36
CA ASP A 46 7.81 -1.98 3.08
C ASP A 46 7.22 -0.80 2.29
N HIS A 47 5.92 -0.50 2.46
CA HIS A 47 5.30 0.73 1.96
C HIS A 47 5.89 1.99 2.62
N GLU A 48 6.01 2.04 3.95
CA GLU A 48 6.63 3.19 4.66
C GLU A 48 8.08 3.41 4.20
N LYS A 49 8.84 2.32 3.99
CA LYS A 49 10.20 2.39 3.44
C LYS A 49 10.21 2.90 2.00
N TYR A 50 9.29 2.44 1.16
CA TYR A 50 9.17 2.88 -0.23
C TYR A 50 8.86 4.38 -0.33
N LEU A 51 7.93 4.88 0.49
CA LEU A 51 7.63 6.30 0.57
C LEU A 51 8.83 7.11 1.07
N THR A 52 9.53 6.61 2.09
CA THR A 52 10.77 7.23 2.57
C THR A 52 11.86 7.25 1.49
N LEU A 53 11.93 6.21 0.65
CA LEU A 53 12.87 6.16 -0.49
C LEU A 53 12.55 7.25 -1.52
N ILE A 54 11.27 7.43 -1.87
CA ILE A 54 10.83 8.54 -2.74
C ILE A 54 11.21 9.89 -2.14
N ASP A 55 10.90 10.10 -0.85
CA ASP A 55 11.21 11.36 -0.16
C ASP A 55 12.72 11.64 -0.17
N THR A 56 13.52 10.60 0.04
CA THR A 56 14.99 10.71 0.04
C THR A 56 15.52 11.09 -1.34
N ILE A 57 14.99 10.50 -2.41
CA ILE A 57 15.38 10.82 -3.79
C ILE A 57 14.99 12.26 -4.14
N ALA A 58 13.77 12.68 -3.81
CA ALA A 58 13.30 14.04 -4.05
C ALA A 58 14.14 15.08 -3.28
N LEU A 59 14.50 14.79 -2.02
CA LEU A 59 15.37 15.64 -1.20
C LEU A 59 16.80 15.72 -1.78
N LEU A 60 17.34 14.61 -2.28
CA LEU A 60 18.66 14.59 -2.92
C LEU A 60 18.70 15.48 -4.17
N HIS A 61 17.60 15.54 -4.90
CA HIS A 61 17.43 16.39 -6.09
C HIS A 61 16.88 17.80 -5.77
N GLN A 62 16.95 18.28 -4.52
CA GLN A 62 16.36 19.56 -4.13
C GLN A 62 16.90 20.79 -4.90
N TYR A 63 18.15 20.75 -5.37
CA TYR A 63 18.76 21.85 -6.12
C TYR A 63 18.43 21.82 -7.62
N GLN A 64 17.72 20.79 -8.10
CA GLN A 64 17.35 20.62 -9.51
C GLN A 64 15.89 21.00 -9.78
N ARG A 65 15.19 21.57 -8.79
CA ARG A 65 13.74 21.82 -8.82
C ARG A 65 13.38 23.11 -8.10
N PRO A 66 12.20 23.70 -8.38
CA PRO A 66 11.74 24.88 -7.67
C PRO A 66 11.46 24.56 -6.19
N ILE A 67 11.99 25.39 -5.29
CA ILE A 67 11.66 25.35 -3.87
C ILE A 67 10.41 26.22 -3.68
N ARG A 68 9.38 25.65 -3.05
CA ARG A 68 8.15 26.36 -2.71
C ARG A 68 8.15 26.70 -1.22
N SER A 69 7.40 27.72 -0.85
CA SER A 69 7.26 28.14 0.54
C SER A 69 5.79 28.34 0.85
N LEU A 70 5.33 27.75 1.95
CA LEU A 70 3.96 27.89 2.42
C LEU A 70 4.00 27.98 3.95
N ASN A 71 3.33 29.00 4.50
CA ASN A 71 3.27 29.28 5.93
C ASN A 71 4.66 29.37 6.61
N GLY A 72 5.67 29.88 5.88
CA GLY A 72 7.04 30.05 6.38
C GLY A 72 7.89 28.78 6.37
N LEU A 73 7.40 27.69 5.75
CA LEU A 73 8.13 26.43 5.63
C LEU A 73 8.48 26.15 4.16
N ASP A 74 9.78 26.00 3.90
CA ASP A 74 10.29 25.67 2.58
C ASP A 74 10.16 24.16 2.31
N TYR A 75 9.62 23.82 1.14
CA TYR A 75 9.40 22.46 0.72
C TYR A 75 9.68 22.23 -0.77
N VAL A 76 9.91 20.97 -1.10
CA VAL A 76 10.02 20.49 -2.47
C VAL A 76 8.93 19.48 -2.77
N GLU A 77 8.44 19.47 -4.01
CA GLU A 77 7.44 18.52 -4.48
C GLU A 77 8.11 17.33 -5.17
N VAL A 78 7.61 16.12 -4.91
CA VAL A 78 8.00 14.90 -5.60
C VAL A 78 7.55 14.96 -7.06
N THR A 79 8.40 14.54 -7.99
CA THR A 79 8.06 14.40 -9.40
C THR A 79 7.87 12.92 -9.80
N PRO A 80 7.19 12.64 -10.93
CA PRO A 80 7.09 11.27 -11.44
C PRO A 80 8.46 10.61 -11.67
N ASP A 81 9.48 11.39 -12.03
CA ASP A 81 10.85 10.89 -12.22
C ASP A 81 11.45 10.34 -10.92
N ASP A 82 11.14 10.94 -9.77
CA ASP A 82 11.59 10.44 -8.47
C ASP A 82 10.93 9.10 -8.15
N ILE A 83 9.65 8.94 -8.50
CA ILE A 83 8.89 7.68 -8.35
C ILE A 83 9.46 6.62 -9.28
N ALA A 84 9.78 6.97 -10.53
CA ALA A 84 10.44 6.06 -11.47
C ALA A 84 11.81 5.60 -10.95
N ALA A 85 12.59 6.52 -10.38
CA ALA A 85 13.87 6.19 -9.76
C ALA A 85 13.70 5.30 -8.51
N ALA A 86 12.70 5.60 -7.68
CA ALA A 86 12.36 4.77 -6.52
C ALA A 86 11.94 3.37 -6.94
N ASN A 87 11.12 3.22 -7.98
CA ASN A 87 10.69 1.91 -8.49
C ASN A 87 11.88 1.04 -8.90
N ARG A 88 12.82 1.61 -9.66
CA ARG A 88 14.05 0.89 -10.05
C ARG A 88 14.84 0.38 -8.85
N LEU A 89 14.99 1.22 -7.82
CA LEU A 89 15.75 0.87 -6.61
C LEU A 89 14.97 -0.04 -5.65
N ALA A 90 13.64 0.06 -5.63
CA ALA A 90 12.79 -0.66 -4.69
C ALA A 90 12.84 -2.17 -4.93
N HIS A 91 12.93 -2.61 -6.18
CA HIS A 91 13.13 -4.03 -6.50
C HIS A 91 14.41 -4.56 -5.85
N ASP A 92 15.53 -3.85 -5.97
CA ASP A 92 16.83 -4.29 -5.45
C ASP A 92 16.96 -4.18 -3.93
N VAL A 93 16.37 -3.14 -3.33
CA VAL A 93 16.56 -2.82 -1.91
C VAL A 93 15.47 -3.42 -1.02
N LEU A 94 14.23 -3.48 -1.50
CA LEU A 94 13.06 -3.91 -0.73
C LEU A 94 12.44 -5.21 -1.28
N GLY A 95 12.77 -5.60 -2.51
CA GLY A 95 12.23 -6.81 -3.13
C GLY A 95 12.76 -8.10 -2.50
N ARG A 96 12.00 -9.18 -2.68
CA ARG A 96 12.44 -10.53 -2.31
C ARG A 96 12.92 -11.27 -3.54
N SER A 97 14.07 -11.92 -3.43
CA SER A 97 14.48 -12.90 -4.44
C SER A 97 13.65 -14.18 -4.30
N LEU A 98 13.35 -14.86 -5.42
CA LEU A 98 12.69 -16.17 -5.37
C LEU A 98 13.63 -17.30 -4.95
N ASP A 99 14.88 -16.98 -4.58
CA ASP A 99 15.88 -17.95 -4.12
C ASP A 99 15.53 -18.50 -2.73
N GLU A 100 14.75 -17.76 -1.94
CA GLU A 100 14.18 -18.23 -0.67
C GLU A 100 13.13 -19.34 -0.88
N LEU A 101 12.59 -19.50 -2.10
CA LEU A 101 11.58 -20.50 -2.42
C LEU A 101 12.20 -21.82 -2.88
N PRO A 102 11.74 -22.96 -2.35
CA PRO A 102 12.05 -24.27 -2.92
C PRO A 102 11.64 -24.36 -4.40
N PRO A 103 12.38 -25.10 -5.24
CA PRO A 103 12.13 -25.16 -6.69
C PRO A 103 10.69 -25.52 -7.06
N GLN A 104 10.07 -26.46 -6.32
CA GLN A 104 8.67 -26.85 -6.53
C GLN A 104 7.68 -25.74 -6.12
N THR A 105 7.93 -25.06 -5.00
CA THR A 105 7.11 -23.92 -4.57
C THR A 105 7.19 -22.78 -5.60
N ARG A 106 8.39 -22.53 -6.14
CA ARG A 106 8.60 -21.55 -7.21
C ARG A 106 7.83 -21.93 -8.48
N ARG A 107 7.86 -23.20 -8.88
CA ARG A 107 7.05 -23.71 -10.01
C ARG A 107 5.55 -23.50 -9.77
N LEU A 108 5.06 -23.76 -8.56
CA LEU A 108 3.65 -23.52 -8.24
C LEU A 108 3.30 -22.04 -8.34
N LEU A 109 4.15 -21.12 -7.86
CA LEU A 109 3.91 -19.69 -7.98
C LEU A 109 3.75 -19.25 -9.43
N TRP A 110 4.58 -19.77 -10.34
CA TRP A 110 4.44 -19.50 -11.78
C TRP A 110 3.14 -20.05 -12.37
N LEU A 111 2.74 -21.26 -11.99
CA LEU A 111 1.46 -21.83 -12.43
C LEU A 111 0.26 -21.03 -11.92
N LEU A 112 0.30 -20.59 -10.66
CA LEU A 112 -0.74 -19.73 -10.08
C LEU A 112 -0.85 -18.41 -10.83
N ARG A 113 0.29 -17.80 -11.17
CA ARG A 113 0.31 -16.58 -11.97
C ARG A 113 -0.30 -16.80 -13.35
N ASP A 114 0.06 -17.88 -14.04
CA ASP A 114 -0.50 -18.19 -15.36
C ASP A 114 -2.02 -18.42 -15.29
N MET A 115 -2.50 -19.13 -14.24
CA MET A 115 -3.92 -19.32 -13.96
C MET A 115 -4.65 -17.98 -13.73
N VAL A 116 -4.11 -17.13 -12.86
CA VAL A 116 -4.71 -15.82 -12.54
C VAL A 116 -4.73 -14.91 -13.76
N ALA A 117 -3.64 -14.85 -14.53
CA ALA A 117 -3.59 -14.05 -15.76
C ALA A 117 -4.63 -14.52 -16.80
N HIS A 118 -4.78 -15.84 -16.98
CA HIS A 118 -5.79 -16.39 -17.87
C HIS A 118 -7.23 -16.05 -17.42
N ASP A 119 -7.52 -16.21 -16.13
CA ASP A 119 -8.88 -16.04 -15.60
C ASP A 119 -9.27 -14.57 -15.50
N THR A 120 -8.35 -13.69 -15.11
CA THR A 120 -8.59 -12.23 -15.09
C THR A 120 -8.93 -11.66 -16.47
N VAL A 121 -8.24 -12.12 -17.52
CA VAL A 121 -8.57 -11.77 -18.92
C VAL A 121 -9.94 -12.30 -19.30
N SER A 122 -10.24 -13.56 -18.98
CA SER A 122 -11.52 -14.20 -19.30
C SER A 122 -12.71 -13.54 -18.60
N MET A 123 -12.49 -13.04 -17.38
CA MET A 123 -13.52 -12.43 -16.52
C MET A 123 -13.53 -10.90 -16.60
N ALA A 124 -12.64 -10.29 -17.40
CA ALA A 124 -12.48 -8.84 -17.53
C ALA A 124 -12.35 -8.12 -16.16
N MET A 125 -11.50 -8.64 -15.28
CA MET A 125 -11.31 -8.13 -13.92
C MET A 125 -9.84 -7.90 -13.57
N HIS A 126 -9.57 -7.04 -12.58
CA HIS A 126 -8.21 -6.81 -12.11
C HIS A 126 -7.69 -8.00 -11.29
N GLN A 127 -6.38 -8.24 -11.35
CA GLN A 127 -5.70 -9.29 -10.58
C GLN A 127 -5.96 -9.16 -9.07
N THR A 128 -5.98 -7.91 -8.56
CA THR A 128 -6.22 -7.58 -7.15
C THR A 128 -7.62 -7.94 -6.67
N ASP A 129 -8.58 -8.15 -7.59
CA ASP A 129 -9.96 -8.53 -7.26
C ASP A 129 -10.21 -10.03 -7.45
N TYR A 130 -9.30 -10.71 -8.13
CA TYR A 130 -9.43 -12.13 -8.41
C TYR A 130 -9.15 -12.96 -7.16
N ARG A 131 -10.07 -13.89 -6.86
CA ARG A 131 -10.03 -14.75 -5.68
C ARG A 131 -10.15 -16.20 -6.13
N PHE A 132 -9.28 -17.06 -5.63
CA PHE A 132 -9.27 -18.47 -5.98
C PHE A 132 -9.14 -19.39 -4.77
N SER A 133 -9.64 -20.61 -4.91
CA SER A 133 -9.61 -21.66 -3.90
C SER A 133 -8.54 -22.70 -4.23
N ARG A 134 -8.12 -23.46 -3.21
CA ARG A 134 -7.22 -24.61 -3.42
C ARG A 134 -7.77 -25.64 -4.42
N LYS A 135 -9.11 -25.79 -4.49
CA LYS A 135 -9.77 -26.67 -5.46
C LYS A 135 -9.49 -26.21 -6.89
N GLN A 136 -9.66 -24.92 -7.19
CA GLN A 136 -9.36 -24.37 -8.52
C GLN A 136 -7.89 -24.56 -8.89
N VAL A 137 -6.96 -24.33 -7.94
CA VAL A 137 -5.53 -24.58 -8.18
C VAL A 137 -5.27 -26.04 -8.51
N ARG A 138 -5.92 -26.97 -7.82
CA ARG A 138 -5.80 -28.41 -8.10
C ARG A 138 -6.33 -28.75 -9.49
N ASP A 139 -7.50 -28.24 -9.86
CA ASP A 139 -8.13 -28.52 -11.13
C ASP A 139 -7.29 -27.96 -12.31
N TYR A 140 -6.63 -26.81 -12.11
CA TYR A 140 -5.73 -26.21 -13.10
C TYR A 140 -4.36 -26.91 -13.19
N THR A 141 -3.74 -27.24 -12.06
CA THR A 141 -2.35 -27.74 -12.02
C THR A 141 -2.24 -29.26 -12.05
N GLY A 142 -3.28 -29.99 -11.63
CA GLY A 142 -3.25 -31.44 -11.41
C GLY A 142 -2.46 -31.89 -10.18
N TRP A 143 -2.02 -30.98 -9.31
CA TRP A 143 -1.20 -31.33 -8.13
C TRP A 143 -2.02 -31.97 -7.00
N GLY A 144 -1.39 -32.85 -6.21
CA GLY A 144 -2.05 -33.48 -5.06
C GLY A 144 -2.39 -32.47 -3.96
N ASP A 145 -3.50 -32.70 -3.22
CA ASP A 145 -3.97 -31.76 -2.19
C ASP A 145 -2.94 -31.52 -1.07
N THR A 146 -2.22 -32.56 -0.65
CA THR A 146 -1.17 -32.46 0.36
C THR A 146 -0.02 -31.56 -0.09
N GLN A 147 0.40 -31.68 -1.35
CA GLN A 147 1.44 -30.82 -1.93
C GLN A 147 0.97 -29.38 -2.01
N LEU A 148 -0.24 -29.16 -2.53
CA LEU A 148 -0.82 -27.83 -2.65
C LEU A 148 -0.95 -27.14 -1.30
N ARG A 149 -1.42 -27.84 -0.26
CA ARG A 149 -1.49 -27.29 1.10
C ARG A 149 -0.13 -26.79 1.57
N LEU A 150 0.89 -27.66 1.52
CA LEU A 150 2.24 -27.32 1.96
C LEU A 150 2.85 -26.16 1.17
N HIS A 151 2.68 -26.11 -0.15
CA HIS A 151 3.26 -25.04 -0.96
C HIS A 151 2.48 -23.72 -0.88
N LEU A 152 1.14 -23.76 -0.81
CA LEU A 152 0.32 -22.56 -0.61
C LEU A 152 0.57 -21.94 0.77
N ASP A 153 0.77 -22.76 1.80
CA ASP A 153 1.11 -22.27 3.15
C ASP A 153 2.48 -21.57 3.14
N ARG A 154 3.48 -22.14 2.45
CA ARG A 154 4.79 -21.48 2.26
C ARG A 154 4.69 -20.16 1.51
N LEU A 155 3.93 -20.12 0.41
CA LEU A 155 3.71 -18.89 -0.35
C LEU A 155 2.97 -17.83 0.46
N THR A 156 2.03 -18.24 1.31
CA THR A 156 1.31 -17.34 2.23
C THR A 156 2.23 -16.82 3.33
N ALA A 157 3.09 -17.66 3.89
CA ALA A 157 4.07 -17.29 4.92
C ALA A 157 5.10 -16.29 4.38
N LEU A 158 5.46 -16.41 3.10
CA LEU A 158 6.32 -15.46 2.40
C LEU A 158 5.54 -14.30 1.75
N GLU A 159 4.24 -14.20 2.01
CA GLU A 159 3.37 -13.10 1.55
C GLU A 159 3.31 -12.92 0.02
N TYR A 160 3.59 -13.98 -0.75
CA TYR A 160 3.27 -14.03 -2.18
C TYR A 160 1.76 -14.22 -2.42
N LEU A 161 1.06 -14.76 -1.41
CA LEU A 161 -0.39 -14.94 -1.39
C LEU A 161 -1.02 -14.28 -0.17
N LEU A 162 -2.20 -13.69 -0.37
CA LEU A 162 -3.06 -13.20 0.70
C LEU A 162 -4.22 -14.19 0.93
N VAL A 163 -4.55 -14.46 2.20
CA VAL A 163 -5.67 -15.32 2.58
C VAL A 163 -6.80 -14.44 3.07
N HIS A 164 -7.94 -14.48 2.38
CA HIS A 164 -9.14 -13.71 2.72
C HIS A 164 -10.05 -14.45 3.70
N ARG A 165 -10.19 -15.76 3.49
CA ARG A 165 -11.03 -16.64 4.31
C ARG A 165 -10.32 -17.97 4.47
N GLY A 166 -10.38 -18.56 5.66
CA GLY A 166 -9.76 -19.85 5.98
C GLY A 166 -9.90 -20.19 7.46
N GLY A 167 -10.08 -21.47 7.79
CA GLY A 167 -10.27 -21.92 9.17
C GLY A 167 -10.90 -23.30 9.27
N ARG A 168 -11.20 -23.75 10.49
CA ARG A 168 -11.91 -25.03 10.71
C ARG A 168 -13.30 -24.96 10.07
N GLY A 169 -13.59 -25.86 9.14
CA GLY A 169 -14.89 -25.96 8.46
C GLY A 169 -15.13 -24.95 7.33
N GLN A 170 -14.15 -24.11 6.98
CA GLN A 170 -14.25 -23.12 5.89
C GLN A 170 -13.23 -23.41 4.79
N SER A 171 -13.61 -23.16 3.53
CA SER A 171 -12.69 -23.26 2.40
C SER A 171 -11.72 -22.08 2.38
N PHE A 172 -10.43 -22.36 2.16
CA PHE A 172 -9.44 -21.32 1.97
C PHE A 172 -9.64 -20.58 0.65
N VAL A 173 -9.66 -19.24 0.73
CA VAL A 173 -9.72 -18.32 -0.41
C VAL A 173 -8.45 -17.47 -0.42
N TYR A 174 -7.77 -17.51 -1.56
CA TYR A 174 -6.47 -16.89 -1.78
C TYR A 174 -6.58 -15.76 -2.82
N GLU A 175 -5.70 -14.79 -2.71
CA GLU A 175 -5.40 -13.75 -3.69
C GLU A 175 -3.90 -13.79 -4.01
N LEU A 176 -3.54 -13.56 -5.27
CA LEU A 176 -2.15 -13.51 -5.72
C LEU A 176 -1.62 -12.08 -5.64
N LEU A 177 -0.67 -11.84 -4.73
CA LEU A 177 0.00 -10.55 -4.59
C LEU A 177 1.19 -10.38 -5.53
N TYR A 178 1.78 -11.50 -5.99
CA TYR A 178 2.95 -11.48 -6.84
C TYR A 178 2.61 -11.07 -8.29
N ASP A 179 3.26 -10.02 -8.77
CA ASP A 179 2.99 -9.32 -10.04
C ASP A 179 4.21 -9.24 -10.97
N ALA A 180 5.33 -9.90 -10.63
CA ALA A 180 6.56 -9.79 -11.43
C ALA A 180 6.36 -10.21 -12.89
N PRO A 181 7.01 -9.54 -13.87
CA PRO A 181 6.86 -9.85 -15.29
C PRO A 181 7.37 -11.26 -15.66
N ARG A 182 6.92 -11.82 -16.79
CA ARG A 182 7.29 -13.19 -17.22
C ARG A 182 8.77 -13.27 -17.58
N THR A 183 9.36 -12.14 -17.97
CA THR A 183 10.81 -11.99 -18.20
C THR A 183 11.65 -12.31 -16.96
N ALA A 184 11.13 -12.04 -15.75
CA ALA A 184 11.82 -12.39 -14.50
C ALA A 184 11.99 -13.91 -14.34
N GLN A 185 11.06 -14.71 -14.88
CA GLN A 185 11.16 -16.17 -14.90
C GLN A 185 12.26 -16.67 -15.84
N ALA A 186 12.40 -16.04 -17.01
CA ALA A 186 13.39 -16.41 -18.03
C ALA A 186 14.83 -16.21 -17.54
N ASN A 187 15.06 -15.21 -16.68
CA ASN A 187 16.35 -14.92 -16.08
C ASN A 187 16.65 -15.76 -14.81
N GLY A 188 15.98 -16.91 -14.65
CA GLY A 188 16.21 -17.82 -13.53
C GLY A 188 15.49 -17.46 -12.21
N GLY A 189 14.66 -16.41 -12.20
CA GLY A 189 13.83 -16.03 -11.04
C GLY A 189 14.57 -15.44 -9.84
N SER A 190 15.88 -15.21 -9.93
CA SER A 190 16.70 -14.75 -8.79
C SER A 190 16.60 -13.24 -8.52
N GLN A 191 16.09 -12.46 -9.49
CA GLN A 191 16.01 -11.00 -9.30
C GLN A 191 15.02 -10.64 -8.18
N PRO A 192 15.41 -9.78 -7.24
CA PRO A 192 14.53 -9.35 -6.17
C PRO A 192 13.38 -8.54 -6.75
N HIS A 193 12.16 -8.80 -6.25
CA HIS A 193 10.96 -8.14 -6.75
C HIS A 193 10.09 -7.66 -5.60
N LEU A 194 9.66 -6.40 -5.67
CA LEU A 194 8.64 -5.82 -4.80
C LEU A 194 7.34 -5.69 -5.59
N SER A 195 6.26 -6.25 -5.05
CA SER A 195 4.94 -6.24 -5.70
C SER A 195 4.09 -5.06 -5.28
N GLY A 196 3.19 -4.64 -6.17
CA GLY A 196 2.25 -3.54 -5.93
C GLY A 196 2.85 -2.15 -6.20
N LEU A 197 3.97 -2.07 -6.92
CA LEU A 197 4.50 -0.78 -7.37
C LEU A 197 3.66 -0.24 -8.52
N ILE A 198 3.32 1.05 -8.44
CA ILE A 198 2.61 1.75 -9.51
C ILE A 198 3.62 2.29 -10.51
N ASP A 199 3.31 2.13 -11.79
CA ASP A 199 4.15 2.67 -12.86
C ASP A 199 4.12 4.20 -12.90
N ALA A 200 5.28 4.82 -13.04
CA ALA A 200 5.42 6.27 -13.08
C ALA A 200 4.70 6.88 -14.30
N ASP A 201 4.66 6.13 -15.41
CA ASP A 201 3.96 6.55 -16.64
C ASP A 201 2.43 6.55 -16.46
N ALA A 202 1.90 5.70 -15.58
CA ALA A 202 0.47 5.74 -15.23
C ALA A 202 0.12 7.01 -14.41
N LEU A 203 1.09 7.56 -13.68
CA LEU A 203 0.92 8.77 -12.87
C LEU A 203 0.98 10.05 -13.71
N SER A 204 1.80 10.09 -14.78
CA SER A 204 1.97 11.25 -15.66
C SER A 204 0.78 11.51 -16.58
N ASN A 205 0.14 10.44 -17.08
CA ASN A 205 -0.99 10.53 -18.01
C ASN A 205 -2.30 11.03 -17.37
N THR A 206 -2.38 10.99 -16.04
CA THR A 206 -3.50 11.57 -15.30
C THR A 206 -3.13 13.00 -14.93
N THR A 207 -3.15 13.88 -15.92
CA THR A 207 -3.11 15.34 -15.69
C THR A 207 -4.10 15.61 -14.57
N SER A 208 -3.60 16.23 -13.49
CA SER A 208 -4.43 16.76 -12.41
C SER A 208 -5.59 17.49 -13.05
N THR A 209 -6.77 16.88 -13.10
CA THR A 209 -7.98 17.61 -13.39
C THR A 209 -8.07 18.53 -12.19
N GLY A 210 -7.61 19.77 -12.36
CA GLY A 210 -7.86 20.83 -11.39
C GLY A 210 -9.30 20.69 -10.99
N SER A 211 -9.55 20.60 -9.68
CA SER A 211 -10.87 20.28 -9.16
C SER A 211 -11.91 21.01 -10.01
N SER A 212 -12.86 20.28 -10.60
CA SER A 212 -14.06 20.90 -11.15
C SER A 212 -14.88 21.42 -9.96
N ARG A 213 -14.36 22.48 -9.34
CA ARG A 213 -15.03 23.34 -8.41
C ARG A 213 -15.64 24.42 -9.27
N GLY A 214 -16.86 24.16 -9.70
CA GLY A 214 -17.78 25.16 -10.19
C GLY A 214 -17.61 25.56 -11.64
N GLU A 215 -18.09 24.72 -12.56
CA GLU A 215 -18.72 25.24 -13.77
C GLU A 215 -20.18 24.77 -13.85
N SER A 216 -21.06 25.74 -13.60
CA SER A 216 -22.52 25.81 -13.74
C SER A 216 -23.43 25.21 -12.62
N PRO A 217 -24.29 26.04 -11.98
CA PRO A 217 -25.31 25.59 -11.04
C PRO A 217 -26.58 25.24 -11.81
N ARG A 218 -26.57 24.11 -12.52
CA ARG A 218 -27.79 23.61 -13.15
C ARG A 218 -27.81 22.09 -13.06
N ASN A 219 -28.19 21.60 -11.87
CA ASN A 219 -29.04 20.41 -11.67
C ASN A 219 -29.18 20.12 -10.16
N ALA A 220 -29.80 21.06 -9.43
CA ALA A 220 -30.43 20.76 -8.14
C ALA A 220 -31.93 20.97 -8.33
N GLY A 221 -32.57 20.01 -9.00
CA GLY A 221 -33.99 20.09 -9.31
C GLY A 221 -34.49 18.81 -9.94
N ALA A 222 -34.78 17.81 -9.09
CA ALA A 222 -35.92 16.88 -9.22
C ALA A 222 -35.67 15.57 -8.46
N MET A 223 -35.60 15.61 -7.13
CA MET A 223 -36.05 14.49 -6.28
C MET A 223 -36.66 15.06 -4.99
N ARG A 224 -37.75 15.81 -5.14
CA ARG A 224 -38.75 15.90 -4.07
C ARG A 224 -39.70 14.73 -4.27
N ALA A 225 -39.86 13.89 -3.26
CA ALA A 225 -40.90 12.89 -3.21
C ALA A 225 -42.26 13.59 -3.34
N GLN A 226 -42.90 13.46 -4.50
CA GLN A 226 -44.33 13.69 -4.63
C GLN A 226 -45.00 12.47 -4.04
N ASN A 227 -45.34 12.52 -2.74
CA ASN A 227 -46.49 11.82 -2.16
C ASN A 227 -46.74 12.28 -0.73
N GLY A 228 -47.75 13.13 -0.61
CA GLY A 228 -48.51 13.50 0.57
C GLY A 228 -49.47 14.61 0.16
N PRO A 229 -50.78 14.60 0.53
CA PRO A 229 -51.37 13.90 1.68
C PRO A 229 -52.61 13.05 1.34
N LEU A 230 -52.81 11.95 2.06
CA LEU A 230 -54.15 11.44 2.34
C LEU A 230 -54.22 11.15 3.84
N ALA A 231 -54.77 12.13 4.56
CA ALA A 231 -55.08 12.02 5.97
C ALA A 231 -56.38 11.24 6.16
N ALA A 232 -56.45 10.59 7.32
CA ALA A 232 -57.62 10.02 7.98
C ALA A 232 -58.19 8.72 7.38
N VAL A 233 -58.07 7.62 8.15
CA VAL A 233 -59.21 6.97 8.82
C VAL A 233 -58.71 5.71 9.58
N CYS A 234 -59.26 5.50 10.77
CA CYS A 234 -59.24 4.31 11.64
C CYS A 234 -58.02 4.01 12.55
N ARG A 235 -58.18 4.37 13.84
CA ARG A 235 -57.73 3.55 15.00
C ARG A 235 -58.82 2.50 15.31
N PRO A 236 -58.50 1.34 15.91
CA PRO A 236 -58.47 1.19 17.39
C PRO A 236 -57.23 0.40 17.88
N ALA A 237 -56.55 0.82 18.97
CA ALA A 237 -56.70 0.41 20.38
C ALA A 237 -56.23 -1.03 20.70
N GLY A 238 -55.16 -1.17 21.49
CA GLY A 238 -54.80 -2.46 22.13
C GLY A 238 -53.36 -2.60 22.63
N LEU A 239 -53.14 -2.29 23.92
CA LEU A 239 -52.31 -3.00 24.92
C LEU A 239 -50.77 -3.14 24.76
N ALA A 240 -50.08 -2.40 25.64
CA ALA A 240 -49.01 -2.80 26.58
C ALA A 240 -48.05 -3.97 26.25
N ALA A 241 -46.74 -3.68 26.27
CA ALA A 241 -45.82 -4.14 27.33
C ALA A 241 -44.37 -3.68 27.04
N MET A 242 -43.73 -3.04 28.03
CA MET A 242 -42.26 -3.07 28.16
C MET A 242 -41.86 -4.34 28.90
N PRO A 243 -40.58 -4.75 28.83
CA PRO A 243 -39.82 -4.59 30.06
C PRO A 243 -38.44 -3.96 29.86
N VAL A 244 -37.98 -3.43 31.00
CA VAL A 244 -36.78 -2.66 31.28
C VAL A 244 -35.80 -3.54 32.08
N MET A 245 -34.55 -3.06 32.21
CA MET A 245 -33.49 -3.33 33.21
C MET A 245 -32.38 -4.26 32.67
N THR A 246 -31.07 -4.06 32.88
CA THR A 246 -30.22 -3.19 33.73
C THR A 246 -28.76 -3.44 33.28
N GLY A 247 -27.87 -2.43 33.14
CA GLY A 247 -26.73 -2.12 34.04
C GLY A 247 -25.68 -3.25 34.19
N VAL A 248 -24.34 -3.12 34.13
CA VAL A 248 -23.35 -2.04 34.35
C VAL A 248 -21.99 -2.60 33.85
N GLY A 249 -21.03 -1.75 33.44
CA GLY A 249 -19.61 -2.12 33.45
C GLY A 249 -18.75 -1.40 32.41
N GLU A 250 -18.20 -0.25 32.80
CA GLU A 250 -17.24 0.58 32.07
C GLU A 250 -15.90 -0.14 31.88
N ASP A 251 -15.37 -0.12 30.65
CA ASP A 251 -13.97 0.17 30.33
C ASP A 251 -13.80 0.02 28.80
N SER A 252 -13.88 1.14 28.08
CA SER A 252 -13.48 1.19 26.67
C SER A 252 -13.05 2.61 26.31
N VAL A 253 -11.75 2.75 26.18
CA VAL A 253 -11.01 3.87 25.58
C VAL A 253 -11.74 4.36 24.32
N PRO A 254 -11.99 5.68 24.14
CA PRO A 254 -12.68 6.14 22.95
C PRO A 254 -11.80 5.89 21.73
N VAL A 255 -12.30 5.03 20.84
CA VAL A 255 -11.86 4.88 19.46
C VAL A 255 -11.92 6.27 18.83
N LEU A 256 -10.76 6.80 18.45
CA LEU A 256 -10.66 8.08 17.76
C LEU A 256 -11.43 7.96 16.45
N ALA A 257 -12.60 8.57 16.41
CA ALA A 257 -13.37 8.75 15.20
C ALA A 257 -12.55 9.63 14.25
N GLU A 258 -12.23 9.11 13.06
CA GLU A 258 -11.75 9.90 11.94
C GLU A 258 -12.86 10.86 11.48
N ILE A 259 -12.92 12.01 12.14
CA ILE A 259 -13.67 13.15 11.66
C ILE A 259 -12.81 13.79 10.57
N HIS A 260 -13.22 13.58 9.32
CA HIS A 260 -12.75 14.37 8.19
C HIS A 260 -13.24 15.81 8.38
N SER A 261 -12.44 16.64 9.04
CA SER A 261 -12.59 18.09 9.01
C SER A 261 -11.88 18.63 7.79
N THR A 262 -12.66 19.15 6.85
CA THR A 262 -12.24 20.12 5.86
C THR A 262 -11.68 21.38 6.56
N ASP A 263 -10.71 22.03 5.91
CA ASP A 263 -10.05 23.30 6.25
C ASP A 263 -8.94 23.30 7.31
N ALA A 264 -7.72 22.96 6.86
CA ALA A 264 -6.49 23.76 6.95
C ALA A 264 -5.35 22.91 6.38
N VAL A 265 -4.67 23.38 5.32
CA VAL A 265 -3.48 22.70 4.79
C VAL A 265 -2.33 22.91 5.79
N SER A 266 -2.32 22.09 6.84
CA SER A 266 -1.13 21.90 7.68
C SER A 266 -0.11 21.15 6.84
N LEU A 267 1.09 21.72 6.65
CA LEU A 267 2.28 21.03 6.14
C LEU A 267 2.72 19.99 7.19
N VAL A 268 1.93 18.93 7.31
CA VAL A 268 2.40 17.69 7.90
C VAL A 268 3.16 17.00 6.77
N ARG A 269 4.35 16.46 7.06
CA ARG A 269 5.03 15.54 6.14
C ARG A 269 3.99 14.54 5.62
N SER A 270 4.04 14.19 4.33
CA SER A 270 3.02 13.34 3.70
C SER A 270 2.74 12.05 4.48
N TYR A 271 3.69 11.59 5.31
CA TYR A 271 3.51 10.49 6.25
C TYR A 271 4.18 10.78 7.60
N PRO A 272 3.57 10.38 8.74
CA PRO A 272 4.22 10.43 10.04
C PRO A 272 5.34 9.39 10.06
N GLN A 273 6.60 9.82 10.16
CA GLN A 273 7.70 8.88 10.35
C GLN A 273 7.63 8.26 11.74
N SER A 274 7.69 6.93 11.81
CA SER A 274 7.97 6.23 13.06
C SER A 274 9.36 6.66 13.55
N ARG A 275 9.41 7.45 14.63
CA ARG A 275 10.66 7.90 15.25
C ARG A 275 11.37 6.64 15.81
N LEU A 276 12.32 6.10 15.06
CA LEU A 276 13.27 5.11 15.57
C LEU A 276 14.19 5.84 16.56
N GLU A 277 13.76 5.92 17.81
CA GLU A 277 14.58 6.40 18.91
C GLU A 277 15.74 5.43 19.12
N HIS A 278 16.92 5.77 18.61
CA HIS A 278 18.15 5.13 19.03
C HIS A 278 18.51 5.63 20.44
N PRO A 279 18.63 4.77 21.46
CA PRO A 279 19.12 5.20 22.76
C PRO A 279 20.60 5.54 22.62
N VAL A 280 20.92 6.81 22.85
CA VAL A 280 22.30 7.29 23.05
C VAL A 280 22.81 6.63 24.33
N ALA A 281 23.73 5.67 24.19
CA ALA A 281 24.43 5.08 25.32
C ALA A 281 25.29 6.16 25.98
N GLY A 282 24.96 6.46 27.23
CA GLY A 282 25.63 7.47 28.05
C GLY A 282 27.09 7.12 28.33
N GLU A 283 27.91 8.15 28.30
CA GLU A 283 29.23 8.20 28.91
C GLU A 283 29.12 7.87 30.41
N ALA A 284 29.89 6.89 30.87
CA ALA A 284 30.14 6.67 32.29
C ALA A 284 31.65 6.71 32.53
N HIS A 285 32.06 7.74 33.27
CA HIS A 285 33.35 7.86 33.93
C HIS A 285 33.66 6.63 34.80
N ALA A 286 34.85 6.07 34.64
CA ALA A 286 35.78 5.65 35.71
C ALA A 286 37.17 5.45 35.09
#